data_AF-A0A1M3BY95-F1
#
_entry.id   AF-A0A1M3BY95-F1
#
_cell.length_a   1.000
_cell.length_b   1.000
_cell.length_c   1.000
_cell.angle_alpha   90.00
_cell.angle_beta   90.00
_cell.angle_gamma   90.00
#
_symmetry.space_group_name_H-M   'P 1'
#
loop_
_entity.id
_entity.type
_entity.pdbx_description
1 polymer ?
#
loop_
_entity_poly.entity_id
_entity_poly.type
_entity_poly.pdbx_seq_one_letter_code
_entity_poly.pdbx_strand_id
1 'polypeptide(L)'
;MLNFLPDLYEGHAPITLQQLFGDALEAFDAWEDERAEPMVIYEDKIVPIGVVFEAMRECTDLLPRTVADIVGDTLTRDPALAEAQIVTFGDAARIATALTEKRRLYGEAAIAAFLDHHRVDKRRPV
;
A
#
# COMPACT_ATOMS: atom_id res chain seq x y z
N MET A 1 -0.28 -2.03 -19.58
CA MET A 1 0.62 -1.54 -18.53
C MET A 1 2.02 -1.98 -18.87
N LEU A 2 3.02 -1.10 -18.74
CA LEU A 2 4.42 -1.52 -18.76
C LEU A 2 4.65 -2.24 -17.42
N ASN A 3 4.82 -3.56 -17.43
CA ASN A 3 5.18 -4.31 -16.23
C ASN A 3 6.66 -4.03 -15.96
N PHE A 4 6.92 -3.08 -15.07
CA PHE A 4 8.29 -2.70 -14.67
C PHE A 4 8.85 -3.60 -13.57
N LEU A 5 7.97 -4.32 -12.88
CA LEU A 5 8.30 -5.29 -11.85
C LEU A 5 8.45 -6.67 -12.49
N PRO A 6 9.35 -7.52 -11.97
CA PRO A 6 9.49 -8.88 -12.45
C PRO A 6 8.22 -9.69 -12.16
N ASP A 7 7.89 -10.60 -13.05
CA ASP A 7 6.76 -11.51 -12.85
C ASP A 7 7.09 -12.57 -11.80
N LEU A 8 6.05 -13.09 -11.14
CA LEU A 8 6.17 -14.27 -10.29
C LEU A 8 6.44 -15.51 -11.15
N TYR A 9 7.36 -16.36 -10.71
CA TYR A 9 7.62 -17.65 -11.36
C TYR A 9 7.07 -18.78 -10.50
N GLU A 10 6.05 -19.48 -10.99
CA GLU A 10 5.36 -20.56 -10.25
C GLU A 10 4.83 -20.12 -8.87
N GLY A 11 4.47 -18.84 -8.71
CA GLY A 11 4.02 -18.26 -7.45
C GLY A 11 5.14 -17.73 -6.55
N HIS A 12 6.40 -17.86 -6.98
CA HIS A 12 7.56 -17.38 -6.22
C HIS A 12 8.03 -16.03 -6.74
N ALA A 13 8.31 -15.11 -5.81
CA ALA A 13 8.85 -13.80 -6.13
C ALA A 13 10.39 -13.87 -6.17
N PRO A 14 11.05 -13.20 -7.12
CA PRO A 14 12.49 -13.00 -7.04
C PRO A 14 12.83 -12.16 -5.80
N ILE A 15 14.04 -12.35 -5.25
CA ILE A 15 14.48 -11.69 -4.02
C ILE A 15 14.38 -10.16 -4.09
N THR A 16 14.61 -9.58 -5.27
CA THR A 16 14.51 -8.12 -5.49
C THR A 16 13.08 -7.62 -5.30
N LEU A 17 12.08 -8.39 -5.71
CA LEU A 17 10.66 -8.06 -5.50
C LEU A 17 10.24 -8.26 -4.05
N GLN A 18 10.77 -9.28 -3.37
CA GLN A 18 10.56 -9.48 -1.93
C GLN A 18 11.14 -8.31 -1.10
N GLN A 19 12.32 -7.81 -1.47
CA GLN A 19 12.93 -6.63 -0.84
C GLN A 19 12.11 -5.37 -1.09
N LEU A 20 11.70 -5.14 -2.34
CA LEU A 20 10.85 -4.00 -2.71
C LEU A 20 9.51 -4.01 -1.96
N PHE A 21 8.95 -5.20 -1.71
CA PHE A 21 7.73 -5.34 -0.90
C PHE A 21 7.95 -4.89 0.55
N GLY A 22 9.12 -5.18 1.14
CA GLY A 22 9.51 -4.64 2.45
C GLY A 22 9.57 -3.12 2.45
N ASP A 23 10.26 -2.53 1.48
CA ASP A 23 10.35 -1.07 1.33
C ASP A 23 8.96 -0.43 1.17
N ALA A 24 8.05 -1.09 0.44
CA ALA A 24 6.68 -0.63 0.26
C ALA A 24 5.86 -0.68 1.56
N LEU A 25 6.07 -1.70 2.40
CA LEU A 25 5.44 -1.79 3.73
C LEU A 25 5.95 -0.70 4.67
N GLU A 26 7.25 -0.43 4.70
CA GLU A 26 7.82 0.66 5.49
C GLU A 26 7.26 2.02 5.04
N ALA A 27 7.17 2.24 3.73
CA ALA A 27 6.57 3.45 3.17
C ALA A 27 5.07 3.57 3.49
N PHE A 28 4.35 2.44 3.52
CA PHE A 28 2.94 2.39 3.92
C PHE A 28 2.76 2.73 5.40
N ASP A 29 3.58 2.18 6.29
CA ASP A 29 3.54 2.47 7.73
C ASP A 29 3.81 3.95 8.02
N ALA A 30 4.79 4.54 7.32
CA ALA A 30 5.12 5.95 7.42
C ALA A 30 4.14 6.88 6.68
N TRP A 31 3.15 6.34 5.95
CA TRP A 31 2.20 7.16 5.21
C TRP A 31 1.27 7.90 6.19
N GLU A 32 1.26 9.23 6.13
CA GLU A 32 0.33 10.08 6.87
C GLU A 32 -0.98 10.27 6.09
N ASP A 33 -2.09 10.48 6.81
CA ASP A 33 -3.40 10.72 6.20
C ASP A 33 -3.41 11.97 5.29
N GLU A 34 -4.29 11.96 4.29
CA GLU A 34 -4.47 13.06 3.31
C GLU A 34 -3.29 13.32 2.36
N ARG A 35 -2.22 12.52 2.43
CA ARG A 35 -1.11 12.57 1.47
C ARG A 35 -1.34 11.66 0.27
N ALA A 36 -0.72 12.02 -0.86
CA ALA A 36 -0.68 11.16 -2.04
C ALA A 36 -0.01 9.81 -1.72
N GLU A 37 -0.37 8.78 -2.51
CA GLU A 37 0.20 7.43 -2.39
C GLU A 37 1.75 7.47 -2.40
N PRO A 38 2.41 6.81 -1.43
CA PRO A 38 3.85 6.70 -1.38
C PRO A 38 4.41 5.97 -2.61
N MET A 39 5.65 6.30 -2.92
CA MET A 39 6.38 5.69 -4.02
C MET A 39 7.68 5.09 -3.50
N VAL A 40 8.11 3.99 -4.10
CA VAL A 40 9.39 3.31 -3.86
C VAL A 40 10.23 3.29 -5.13
N ILE A 41 11.54 3.01 -5.00
CA ILE A 41 12.47 2.98 -6.14
C ILE A 41 12.81 1.53 -6.48
N TYR A 42 12.61 1.15 -7.73
CA TYR A 42 13.04 -0.13 -8.28
C TYR A 42 13.81 0.10 -9.58
N GLU A 43 15.09 -0.28 -9.62
CA GLU A 43 15.97 -0.13 -10.81
C GLU A 43 15.83 1.26 -11.48
N ASP A 44 16.04 2.32 -10.67
CA ASP A 44 15.93 3.74 -11.07
C ASP A 44 14.53 4.23 -11.47
N LYS A 45 13.49 3.38 -11.31
CA LYS A 45 12.10 3.74 -11.57
C LYS A 45 11.37 4.01 -10.27
N ILE A 46 10.50 5.00 -10.30
CA ILE A 46 9.62 5.35 -9.19
C ILE A 46 8.30 4.58 -9.38
N VAL A 47 7.94 3.74 -8.41
CA VAL A 47 6.82 2.81 -8.47
C VAL A 47 5.86 3.08 -7.29
N PRO A 48 4.54 3.25 -7.51
CA PRO A 48 3.58 3.35 -6.41
C PRO A 48 3.54 2.08 -5.58
N ILE A 49 3.40 2.19 -4.27
CA ILE A 49 3.37 1.02 -3.37
C ILE A 49 2.22 0.06 -3.70
N GLY A 50 1.06 0.56 -4.16
CA GLY A 50 -0.06 -0.27 -4.57
C GLY A 50 0.25 -1.16 -5.77
N VAL A 51 1.13 -0.71 -6.67
CA VAL A 51 1.60 -1.54 -7.80
C VAL A 51 2.49 -2.68 -7.30
N VAL A 52 3.32 -2.43 -6.28
CA VAL A 52 4.16 -3.47 -5.66
C VAL A 52 3.31 -4.51 -4.95
N PHE A 53 2.30 -4.07 -4.18
CA PHE A 53 1.37 -4.99 -3.52
C PHE A 53 0.59 -5.82 -4.52
N GLU A 54 0.10 -5.22 -5.61
CA GLU A 54 -0.61 -5.98 -6.65
C GLU A 54 0.29 -7.02 -7.33
N ALA A 55 1.56 -6.69 -7.60
CA ALA A 55 2.52 -7.64 -8.18
C ALA A 55 2.82 -8.84 -7.27
N MET A 56 2.67 -8.68 -5.95
CA MET A 56 2.92 -9.71 -4.94
C MET A 56 1.66 -10.48 -4.52
N ARG A 57 0.49 -10.12 -5.06
CA ARG A 57 -0.82 -10.64 -4.64
C ARG A 57 -0.96 -12.16 -4.70
N GLU A 58 -0.34 -12.78 -5.69
CA GLU A 58 -0.37 -14.24 -5.91
C GLU A 58 0.92 -14.95 -5.44
N CYS A 59 1.77 -14.25 -4.68
CA CYS A 59 3.00 -14.80 -4.15
C CYS A 59 2.70 -15.83 -3.04
N THR A 60 3.19 -17.05 -3.20
CA THR A 60 3.00 -18.17 -2.27
C THR A 60 4.18 -18.34 -1.32
N ASP A 61 5.23 -17.53 -1.47
CA ASP A 61 6.37 -17.53 -0.57
C ASP A 61 5.92 -17.21 0.86
N LEU A 62 6.50 -17.93 1.82
CA LEU A 62 6.25 -17.72 3.24
C LEU A 62 6.78 -16.36 3.67
N LEU A 63 5.98 -15.65 4.46
CA LEU A 63 6.39 -14.36 5.00
C LEU A 63 7.45 -14.56 6.09
N PRO A 64 8.63 -13.94 5.99
CA PRO A 64 9.62 -13.99 7.06
C PRO A 64 9.05 -13.38 8.34
N ARG A 65 9.33 -13.98 9.51
CA ARG A 65 8.82 -13.52 10.81
C ARG A 65 9.04 -12.02 11.05
N THR A 66 10.23 -11.51 10.70
CA THR A 66 10.57 -10.09 10.84
C THR A 66 9.63 -9.18 10.06
N VAL A 67 9.18 -9.60 8.87
CA VAL A 67 8.22 -8.84 8.06
C VAL A 67 6.80 -9.03 8.60
N ALA A 68 6.47 -10.22 9.10
CA ALA A 68 5.19 -10.51 9.73
C ALA A 68 4.93 -9.64 10.96
N ASP A 69 5.95 -9.34 11.76
CA ASP A 69 5.83 -8.47 12.93
C ASP A 69 5.50 -7.02 12.51
N ILE A 70 6.18 -6.49 11.48
CA ILE A 70 5.91 -5.16 10.92
C ILE A 70 4.49 -5.11 10.34
N VAL A 71 4.12 -6.10 9.53
CA VAL A 71 2.78 -6.25 8.97
C VAL A 71 1.73 -6.35 10.09
N GLY A 72 2.03 -7.06 11.17
CA GLY A 72 1.19 -7.19 12.35
C GLY A 72 0.94 -5.84 13.02
N ASP A 73 1.98 -5.07 13.28
CA ASP A 73 1.84 -3.77 13.96
C ASP A 73 1.18 -2.70 13.08
N THR A 74 1.43 -2.74 11.76
CA THR A 74 0.95 -1.75 10.81
C THR A 74 -0.44 -2.07 10.27
N LEU A 75 -0.69 -3.29 9.78
CA LEU A 75 -1.92 -3.67 9.08
C LEU A 75 -3.04 -4.15 10.02
N THR A 76 -2.70 -4.64 11.21
CA THR A 76 -3.68 -5.16 12.18
C THR A 76 -4.26 -4.08 13.09
N ARG A 77 -3.87 -2.81 12.88
CA ARG A 77 -4.50 -1.66 13.54
C ARG A 77 -5.97 -1.48 13.12
N ASP A 78 -6.36 -2.06 11.99
CA ASP A 78 -7.75 -2.14 11.56
C ASP A 78 -8.44 -3.36 12.23
N PRO A 79 -9.46 -3.14 13.07
CA PRO A 79 -10.16 -4.23 13.76
C PRO A 79 -10.80 -5.24 12.81
N ALA A 80 -11.06 -4.88 11.54
CA ALA A 80 -11.56 -5.81 10.53
C ALA A 80 -10.52 -6.88 10.11
N LEU A 81 -9.24 -6.64 10.37
CA LEU A 81 -8.12 -7.49 9.98
C LEU A 81 -7.47 -8.22 11.19
N ALA A 82 -7.99 -8.01 12.40
CA ALA A 82 -7.43 -8.54 13.64
C ALA A 82 -7.36 -10.08 13.71
N GLU A 83 -8.21 -10.78 12.95
CA GLU A 83 -8.25 -12.25 12.90
C GLU A 83 -7.60 -12.82 11.62
N ALA A 84 -7.07 -11.97 10.73
CA ALA A 84 -6.47 -12.42 9.48
C ALA A 84 -5.15 -13.16 9.76
N GLN A 85 -5.07 -14.43 9.38
CA GLN A 85 -3.82 -15.18 9.47
C GLN A 85 -2.93 -14.83 8.27
N ILE A 86 -1.83 -14.13 8.54
CA ILE A 86 -0.87 -13.71 7.51
C ILE A 86 0.28 -14.73 7.49
N VAL A 87 0.27 -15.62 6.49
CA VAL A 87 1.25 -16.72 6.37
C VAL A 87 2.21 -16.49 5.20
N THR A 88 1.70 -15.93 4.11
CA THR A 88 2.44 -15.72 2.86
C THR A 88 2.60 -14.24 2.53
N PHE A 89 3.52 -13.94 1.62
CA PHE A 89 3.61 -12.62 0.99
C PHE A 89 2.30 -12.23 0.31
N GLY A 90 1.62 -13.16 -0.37
CA GLY A 90 0.33 -12.91 -1.01
C GLY A 90 -0.78 -12.52 -0.03
N ASP A 91 -0.80 -13.12 1.18
CA ASP A 91 -1.76 -12.73 2.22
C ASP A 91 -1.53 -11.29 2.67
N ALA A 92 -0.28 -10.94 2.98
CA ALA A 92 0.09 -9.58 3.35
C ALA A 92 -0.21 -8.58 2.22
N ALA A 93 0.10 -8.95 0.98
CA ALA A 93 -0.13 -8.11 -0.20
C ALA A 93 -1.61 -7.79 -0.40
N ARG A 94 -2.52 -8.77 -0.28
CA ARG A 94 -3.96 -8.54 -0.41
C ARG A 94 -4.49 -7.57 0.63
N ILE A 95 -4.02 -7.70 1.88
CA ILE A 95 -4.39 -6.80 2.97
C ILE A 95 -3.85 -5.39 2.70
N ALA A 96 -2.57 -5.29 2.34
CA ALA A 96 -1.91 -4.02 2.04
C ALA A 96 -2.57 -3.30 0.85
N THR A 97 -2.97 -4.02 -0.21
CA THR A 97 -3.74 -3.47 -1.33
C THR A 97 -5.06 -2.89 -0.86
N ALA A 98 -5.86 -3.65 -0.09
CA ALA A 98 -7.15 -3.18 0.40
C ALA A 98 -7.03 -1.93 1.30
N LEU A 99 -6.01 -1.89 2.16
CA LEU A 99 -5.75 -0.73 3.01
C LEU A 99 -5.24 0.48 2.22
N THR A 100 -4.41 0.26 1.21
CA THR A 100 -3.93 1.31 0.30
C THR A 100 -5.10 1.94 -0.46
N GLU A 101 -5.99 1.13 -1.02
CA GLU A 101 -7.20 1.61 -1.71
C GLU A 101 -8.12 2.38 -0.78
N LYS A 102 -8.39 1.82 0.42
CA LYS A 102 -9.19 2.48 1.46
C LYS A 102 -8.62 3.85 1.79
N ARG A 103 -7.30 3.93 2.04
CA ARG A 103 -6.64 5.20 2.42
C ARG A 103 -6.63 6.22 1.29
N ARG A 104 -6.41 5.77 0.05
CA ARG A 104 -6.50 6.63 -1.14
C ARG A 104 -7.89 7.26 -1.28
N LEU A 105 -8.96 6.47 -1.09
CA LEU A 105 -10.33 6.97 -1.14
C LEU A 105 -10.60 8.01 -0.03
N TYR A 106 -10.10 7.79 1.18
CA TYR A 106 -10.21 8.77 2.26
C TYR A 106 -9.46 10.07 1.94
N GLY A 107 -8.25 9.98 1.40
CA GLY A 107 -7.48 11.16 0.97
C GLY A 107 -8.20 11.95 -0.13
N GLU A 108 -8.73 11.28 -1.15
CA GLU A 108 -9.49 11.91 -2.22
C GLU A 108 -10.77 12.61 -1.67
N ALA A 109 -11.48 11.97 -0.74
CA ALA A 109 -12.65 12.55 -0.10
C ALA A 109 -12.30 13.77 0.78
N ALA A 110 -11.20 13.72 1.54
CA ALA A 110 -10.72 14.83 2.37
C ALA A 110 -10.32 16.03 1.51
N ILE A 111 -9.59 15.80 0.41
CA ILE A 111 -9.24 16.84 -0.55
C ILE A 111 -10.50 17.45 -1.18
N ALA A 112 -11.48 16.64 -1.57
CA ALA A 112 -12.74 17.12 -2.12
C ALA A 112 -13.51 18.00 -1.11
N ALA A 113 -13.58 17.59 0.15
CA ALA A 113 -14.21 18.35 1.23
C ALA A 113 -13.48 19.69 1.50
N PHE A 114 -12.15 19.69 1.52
CA PHE A 114 -11.34 20.91 1.64
C PHE A 114 -11.60 21.87 0.48
N LEU A 115 -11.60 21.38 -0.76
CA LEU A 115 -11.88 22.18 -1.95
C LEU A 115 -13.30 22.76 -1.95
N ASP A 116 -14.29 22.03 -1.46
CA ASP A 116 -15.67 22.50 -1.36
C ASP A 116 -15.81 23.60 -0.29
N HIS A 117 -15.22 23.40 0.88
CA HIS A 117 -15.19 24.41 1.96
C HIS A 117 -14.60 25.74 1.46
N HIS A 118 -13.48 25.70 0.73
CA HIS A 118 -12.84 26.90 0.17
C HIS A 118 -13.52 27.48 -1.08
N ARG A 119 -14.46 26.75 -1.70
CA ARG A 119 -15.32 27.28 -2.77
C ARG A 119 -16.48 28.10 -2.21
N VAL A 120 -17.00 27.72 -1.04
CA VAL A 120 -18.10 28.44 -0.37
C VAL A 120 -17.64 29.83 0.12
N ASP A 121 -16.41 29.94 0.62
CA ASP A 121 -15.86 31.21 1.13
C ASP A 121 -15.70 32.31 0.06
N LYS A 122 -15.59 31.95 -1.23
CA LYS A 122 -15.50 32.93 -2.32
C LYS A 122 -16.85 33.51 -2.75
N ARG A 123 -17.96 33.13 -2.11
CA ARG A 123 -19.32 33.58 -2.44
C ARG A 123 -19.96 34.50 -1.38
N ARG A 124 -19.19 35.17 -0.51
CA ARG A 124 -19.72 36.33 0.23
C ARG A 124 -19.54 37.60 -0.60
N PRO A 125 -20.60 38.22 -1.15
CA PRO A 125 -20.55 39.62 -1.53
C PRO A 125 -20.52 40.46 -0.24
N VAL A 126 -19.67 41.48 -0.24
CA VAL A 126 -19.66 42.57 0.74
C VAL A 126 -20.84 43.48 0.50
#